data_AF-A0A7C3KRK7-F1
#
_entry.id   AF-A0A7C3KRK7-F1
#
_cell.length_a   1.000
_cell.length_b   1.000
_cell.length_c   1.000
_cell.angle_alpha   90.00
_cell.angle_beta   90.00
_cell.angle_gamma   90.00
#
_symmetry.space_group_name_H-M   'P 1'
#
loop_
_entity.id
_entity.type
_entity.pdbx_description
1 polymer ?
#
loop_
_entity_poly.entity_id
_entity_poly.type
_entity_poly.pdbx_seq_one_letter_code
_entity_poly.pdbx_strand_id
1 'polypeptide(L)'
;MVKMFSSQDLIEMAIHIEEEGEKFYELMGSKVEDEELKKLFSYLALEEKRHALAFKEIYSRLENEGFVSAYPDQEANKYLHAFVDSQIFIDWDKLSTRTVWSLSEVLDLAISLEKDSILFYYEMEKYIPEKDKNILYEIIKQEKMHLSQLTEFKKGIKN
;
A
#
# COMPACT_ATOMS: atom_id res chain seq x y z
N MET A 1 11.85 -24.17 -7.52
CA MET A 1 10.74 -24.44 -6.58
C MET A 1 10.23 -23.08 -6.15
N VAL A 2 8.94 -22.77 -6.33
CA VAL A 2 8.38 -21.47 -5.94
C VAL A 2 8.38 -21.41 -4.40
N LYS A 3 8.94 -20.34 -3.82
CA LYS A 3 8.93 -20.15 -2.35
C LYS A 3 7.47 -20.00 -1.90
N MET A 4 6.99 -20.88 -1.02
CA MET A 4 5.66 -20.66 -0.43
C MET A 4 5.72 -19.43 0.47
N PHE A 5 4.77 -18.52 0.28
CA PHE A 5 4.58 -17.40 1.19
C PHE A 5 4.01 -17.96 2.50
N SER A 6 4.24 -17.22 3.57
CA SER A 6 3.65 -17.42 4.89
C SER A 6 2.84 -16.19 5.29
N SER A 7 2.08 -16.28 6.39
CA SER A 7 1.42 -15.11 7.00
C SER A 7 2.41 -14.00 7.33
N GLN A 8 3.64 -14.37 7.69
CA GLN A 8 4.69 -13.39 7.94
C GLN A 8 5.18 -12.73 6.64
N ASP A 9 5.39 -13.48 5.57
CA ASP A 9 5.83 -12.88 4.30
C ASP A 9 4.77 -11.91 3.72
N LEU A 10 3.48 -12.20 3.87
CA LEU A 10 2.42 -11.29 3.40
C LEU A 10 2.34 -10.02 4.25
N ILE A 11 2.47 -10.13 5.57
CA ILE A 11 2.50 -8.96 6.45
C ILE A 11 3.77 -8.13 6.21
N GLU A 12 4.92 -8.76 5.98
CA GLU A 12 6.16 -8.07 5.60
C GLU A 12 5.99 -7.30 4.29
N MET A 13 5.30 -7.89 3.32
CA MET A 13 4.94 -7.19 2.08
C MET A 13 3.99 -6.01 2.33
N ALA A 14 2.97 -6.18 3.18
CA ALA A 14 2.08 -5.08 3.54
C ALA A 14 2.84 -3.92 4.20
N ILE A 15 3.77 -4.22 5.12
CA ILE A 15 4.66 -3.22 5.72
C ILE A 15 5.47 -2.50 4.64
N HIS A 16 6.03 -3.25 3.69
CA HIS A 16 6.81 -2.65 2.61
C HIS A 16 5.96 -1.74 1.72
N ILE A 17 4.75 -2.15 1.35
CA ILE A 17 3.81 -1.34 0.56
C ILE A 17 3.56 0.01 1.24
N GLU A 18 3.24 0.01 2.53
CA GLU A 18 2.98 1.23 3.31
C GLU A 18 4.23 2.12 3.44
N GLU A 19 5.41 1.52 3.66
CA GLU A 19 6.67 2.28 3.73
C GLU A 19 7.05 2.92 2.39
N GLU A 20 6.74 2.26 1.27
CA GLU A 20 6.95 2.82 -0.06
C GLU A 20 5.88 3.88 -0.39
N GLY A 21 4.64 3.71 0.07
CA GLY A 21 3.55 4.69 0.01
C GLY A 21 3.92 5.99 0.74
N GLU A 22 4.42 5.89 1.98
CA GLU A 22 4.92 7.03 2.77
C GLU A 22 5.97 7.81 1.97
N LYS A 23 7.01 7.12 1.49
CA LYS A 23 8.08 7.75 0.69
C LYS A 23 7.54 8.39 -0.59
N PHE A 24 6.56 7.75 -1.24
CA PHE A 24 5.97 8.26 -2.47
C PHE A 24 5.28 9.58 -2.22
N TYR A 25 4.44 9.65 -1.19
CA TYR A 25 3.72 10.87 -0.84
C TYR A 25 4.65 11.98 -0.36
N GLU A 26 5.70 11.67 0.40
CA GLU A 26 6.74 12.63 0.77
C GLU A 26 7.47 13.19 -0.47
N LEU A 27 7.91 12.30 -1.38
CA LEU A 27 8.62 12.70 -2.60
C LEU A 27 7.71 13.56 -3.48
N MET A 28 6.51 13.09 -3.79
CA MET A 28 5.61 13.80 -4.69
C MET A 28 5.10 15.10 -4.08
N GLY A 29 4.88 15.14 -2.76
CA GLY A 29 4.58 16.38 -2.03
C GLY A 29 5.67 17.43 -2.18
N SER A 30 6.94 17.03 -2.22
CA SER A 30 8.05 17.96 -2.49
C SER A 30 8.16 18.44 -3.94
N LYS A 31 7.53 17.72 -4.89
CA LYS A 31 7.64 17.97 -6.34
C LYS A 31 6.45 18.72 -6.94
N VAL A 32 5.29 18.70 -6.29
CA VAL A 32 4.10 19.43 -6.76
C VAL A 32 4.13 20.88 -6.28
N GLU A 33 3.57 21.82 -7.05
CA GLU A 33 3.50 23.23 -6.66
C GLU A 33 2.21 23.57 -5.90
N ASP A 34 1.12 22.83 -6.16
CA ASP A 34 -0.20 23.09 -5.60
C ASP A 34 -0.24 22.85 -4.07
N GLU A 35 -0.54 23.90 -3.31
CA GLU A 35 -0.50 23.86 -1.84
C GLU A 35 -1.56 22.96 -1.19
N GLU A 36 -2.74 22.80 -1.82
CA GLU A 36 -3.77 21.91 -1.29
C GLU A 36 -3.38 20.45 -1.54
N LEU A 37 -2.78 20.14 -2.69
CA LEU A 37 -2.25 18.82 -2.97
C LEU A 37 -1.08 18.46 -2.06
N LYS A 38 -0.18 19.42 -1.77
CA LYS A 38 0.92 19.23 -0.79
C LYS A 38 0.40 18.83 0.58
N LYS A 39 -0.66 19.51 1.06
CA LYS A 39 -1.29 19.19 2.35
C LYS A 39 -1.91 17.80 2.33
N LEU A 40 -2.61 17.44 1.25
CA LEU A 40 -3.19 16.11 1.10
C LEU A 40 -2.09 15.04 1.13
N PHE A 41 -1.00 15.20 0.36
CA PHE A 41 0.09 14.22 0.38
C PHE A 41 0.83 14.16 1.71
N SER A 42 1.01 15.28 2.40
CA SER A 42 1.59 15.27 3.75
C SER A 42 0.69 14.51 4.74
N TYR A 43 -0.63 14.63 4.61
CA TYR A 43 -1.58 13.85 5.40
C TYR A 43 -1.50 12.36 5.07
N LEU A 44 -1.51 12.00 3.78
CA LEU A 44 -1.45 10.60 3.34
C LEU A 44 -0.14 9.93 3.81
N ALA A 45 1.02 10.58 3.64
CA ALA A 45 2.29 10.05 4.12
C ALA A 45 2.27 9.69 5.62
N LEU A 46 1.59 10.51 6.44
CA LEU A 46 1.44 10.22 7.87
C LEU A 46 0.50 9.05 8.15
N GLU A 47 -0.55 8.86 7.35
CA GLU A 47 -1.46 7.71 7.48
C GLU A 47 -0.75 6.40 7.04
N GLU A 48 -0.04 6.40 5.91
CA GLU A 48 0.75 5.23 5.46
C GLU A 48 1.76 4.80 6.55
N LYS A 49 2.45 5.77 7.16
CA LYS A 49 3.35 5.50 8.29
C LYS A 49 2.63 4.79 9.44
N ARG A 50 1.40 5.18 9.74
CA ARG A 50 0.59 4.58 10.82
C ARG A 50 0.12 3.18 10.46
N HIS A 51 -0.23 2.95 9.21
CA HIS A 51 -0.60 1.63 8.70
C HIS A 51 0.60 0.67 8.73
N ALA A 52 1.79 1.12 8.31
CA ALA A 52 3.03 0.34 8.42
C ALA A 52 3.29 -0.11 9.87
N LEU A 53 3.09 0.80 10.84
CA LEU A 53 3.20 0.48 12.26
C LEU A 53 2.14 -0.55 12.72
N ALA A 54 0.90 -0.41 12.26
CA ALA A 54 -0.16 -1.37 12.58
C ALA A 54 0.13 -2.77 12.01
N PHE A 55 0.66 -2.88 10.79
CA PHE A 55 1.11 -4.16 10.23
C PHE A 55 2.32 -4.73 10.99
N LYS A 56 3.27 -3.90 11.42
CA LYS A 56 4.38 -4.34 12.30
C LYS A 56 3.87 -4.92 13.63
N GLU A 57 2.80 -4.38 14.19
CA GLU A 57 2.17 -4.96 15.38
C GLU A 57 1.56 -6.34 15.09
N ILE A 58 0.87 -6.52 13.95
CA ILE A 58 0.37 -7.83 13.52
C ILE A 58 1.55 -8.81 13.38
N TYR A 59 2.62 -8.40 12.70
CA TYR A 59 3.83 -9.22 12.51
C TYR A 59 4.39 -9.72 13.84
N SER A 60 4.58 -8.81 14.80
CA SER A 60 5.13 -9.16 16.11
C SER A 60 4.22 -10.13 16.88
N ARG A 61 2.89 -10.01 16.75
CA ARG A 61 1.96 -10.98 17.34
C ARG A 61 2.09 -12.37 16.70
N LEU A 62 2.22 -12.45 15.37
CA LEU A 62 2.42 -13.71 14.67
C LEU A 62 3.73 -14.39 15.08
N GLU A 63 4.81 -13.62 15.19
CA GLU A 63 6.13 -14.12 15.61
C GLU A 63 6.10 -14.67 17.05
N ASN A 64 5.56 -13.90 18.00
CA ASN A 64 5.51 -14.27 19.41
C ASN A 64 4.68 -15.54 19.67
N GLU A 65 3.68 -15.80 18.82
CA GLU A 65 2.81 -16.97 18.94
C GLU A 65 3.32 -18.19 18.16
N GLY A 66 4.44 -18.05 17.44
CA GLY A 66 4.97 -19.11 16.58
C GLY A 66 4.02 -19.45 15.43
N PHE A 67 3.17 -18.52 15.01
CA PHE A 67 2.23 -18.73 13.91
C PHE A 67 2.97 -18.60 12.58
N VAL A 68 3.53 -19.72 12.12
CA VAL A 68 4.11 -19.85 10.77
C VAL A 68 3.26 -20.84 10.00
N SER A 69 2.16 -20.35 9.42
CA SER A 69 1.40 -21.14 8.46
C SER A 69 2.00 -20.95 7.07
N ALA A 70 2.77 -21.93 6.59
CA ALA A 70 3.11 -22.01 5.18
C ALA A 70 1.81 -22.24 4.40
N TYR A 71 1.57 -21.49 3.32
CA TYR A 71 0.35 -21.67 2.54
C TYR A 71 0.43 -22.97 1.73
N PRO A 72 -0.42 -23.97 2.02
CA PRO A 72 -0.35 -25.26 1.33
C PRO A 72 -0.90 -25.20 -0.10
N ASP A 73 -1.67 -24.15 -0.42
CA ASP A 73 -2.26 -23.95 -1.75
C ASP A 73 -1.23 -23.37 -2.73
N GLN A 74 -0.79 -24.23 -3.65
CA GLN A 74 0.20 -23.88 -4.67
C GLN A 74 -0.35 -22.92 -5.73
N GLU A 75 -1.65 -22.92 -6.01
CA GLU A 75 -2.26 -22.04 -7.01
C GLU A 75 -2.43 -20.63 -6.45
N ALA A 76 -2.94 -20.52 -5.23
CA ALA A 76 -2.99 -19.26 -4.50
C ALA A 76 -1.59 -18.64 -4.31
N ASN A 77 -0.59 -19.47 -4.03
CA ASN A 77 0.79 -18.99 -3.92
C ASN A 77 1.34 -18.47 -5.26
N LYS A 78 1.08 -19.16 -6.38
CA LYS A 78 1.47 -18.66 -7.72
C LYS A 78 0.76 -17.35 -8.06
N TYR A 79 -0.52 -17.21 -7.71
CA TYR A 79 -1.25 -15.96 -7.90
C TYR A 79 -0.61 -14.83 -7.09
N LEU A 80 -0.26 -15.06 -5.82
CA LEU A 80 0.43 -14.08 -4.99
C LEU A 80 1.80 -13.67 -5.57
N HIS A 81 2.58 -14.61 -6.07
CA HIS A 81 3.84 -14.29 -6.76
C HIS A 81 3.59 -13.46 -8.02
N ALA A 82 2.63 -13.85 -8.86
CA ALA A 82 2.28 -13.10 -10.05
C ALA A 82 1.75 -11.70 -9.71
N PHE A 83 0.97 -11.57 -8.64
CA PHE A 83 0.47 -10.30 -8.15
C PHE A 83 1.64 -9.40 -7.72
N VAL A 84 2.52 -9.87 -6.84
CA VAL A 84 3.71 -9.12 -6.38
C VAL A 84 4.64 -8.78 -7.55
N ASP A 85 4.93 -9.73 -8.44
CA ASP A 85 5.80 -9.50 -9.61
C ASP A 85 5.20 -8.50 -10.62
N SER A 86 3.87 -8.48 -10.75
CA SER A 86 3.16 -7.51 -11.60
C SER A 86 3.08 -6.12 -10.98
N GLN A 87 3.14 -6.06 -9.65
CA GLN A 87 3.02 -4.87 -8.84
C GLN A 87 4.42 -4.43 -8.38
N ILE A 88 5.27 -4.04 -9.32
CA ILE A 88 6.40 -3.17 -8.99
C ILE A 88 5.80 -1.78 -8.76
N PHE A 89 5.26 -1.59 -7.56
CA PHE A 89 4.34 -0.51 -7.21
C PHE A 89 4.89 0.88 -7.58
N ILE A 90 6.20 1.09 -7.44
CA ILE A 90 6.81 2.40 -7.62
C ILE A 90 8.15 2.26 -8.39
N ASP A 91 8.18 2.76 -9.63
CA ASP A 91 9.41 2.88 -10.42
C ASP A 91 10.22 4.10 -9.93
N TRP A 92 11.01 3.90 -8.87
CA TRP A 92 11.81 4.95 -8.24
C TRP A 92 12.86 5.56 -9.16
N ASP A 93 13.42 4.79 -10.10
CA ASP A 93 14.39 5.31 -11.07
C ASP A 93 13.72 6.34 -11.99
N LYS A 94 12.52 6.03 -12.49
CA LYS A 94 11.72 6.97 -13.27
C LYS A 94 11.23 8.15 -12.44
N LEU A 95 10.82 7.91 -11.19
CA LEU A 95 10.29 8.96 -10.31
C LEU A 95 11.36 9.94 -9.85
N SER A 96 12.56 9.47 -9.55
CA SER A 96 13.68 10.29 -9.06
C SER A 96 14.30 11.15 -10.16
N THR A 97 14.43 10.63 -11.38
CA THR A 97 15.07 11.32 -12.51
C THR A 97 14.20 12.39 -13.16
N ARG A 98 12.87 12.25 -13.09
CA ARG A 98 11.93 13.23 -13.65
C ARG A 98 11.72 14.43 -12.73
N THR A 99 11.93 15.62 -13.29
CA THR A 99 11.86 16.91 -12.58
C THR A 99 10.53 17.64 -12.73
N VAL A 100 9.77 17.39 -13.80
CA VAL A 100 8.49 18.07 -14.08
C VAL A 100 7.35 17.06 -14.12
N TRP A 101 6.33 17.28 -13.29
CA TRP A 101 5.14 16.45 -13.18
C TRP A 101 3.87 17.27 -13.33
N SER A 102 2.92 16.78 -14.14
CA SER A 102 1.59 17.39 -14.13
C SER A 102 0.78 16.88 -12.95
N LEU A 103 -0.07 17.73 -12.36
CA LEU A 103 -0.94 17.33 -11.24
C LEU A 103 -1.78 16.08 -11.58
N SER A 104 -2.30 16.00 -12.81
CA SER A 104 -3.09 14.83 -13.24
C SER A 104 -2.28 13.54 -13.24
N GLU A 105 -1.02 13.55 -13.70
CA GLU A 105 -0.17 12.36 -13.70
C GLU A 105 0.15 11.91 -12.28
N VAL A 106 0.48 12.84 -11.37
CA VAL A 106 0.79 12.49 -9.98
C VAL A 106 -0.42 11.87 -9.29
N LEU A 107 -1.60 12.45 -9.51
CA LEU A 107 -2.85 11.91 -8.98
C LEU A 107 -3.20 10.55 -9.59
N ASP A 108 -2.92 10.33 -10.88
CA ASP A 108 -3.10 9.01 -11.51
C ASP A 108 -2.24 7.93 -10.87
N LEU A 109 -0.98 8.26 -10.56
CA LEU A 109 -0.08 7.35 -9.85
C LEU A 109 -0.56 7.07 -8.44
N ALA A 110 -0.86 8.11 -7.66
CA ALA A 110 -1.40 7.96 -6.30
C ALA A 110 -2.67 7.09 -6.27
N ILE A 111 -3.61 7.35 -7.19
CA ILE A 111 -4.85 6.57 -7.31
C ILE A 111 -4.59 5.10 -7.67
N SER A 112 -3.55 4.81 -8.47
CA SER A 112 -3.18 3.42 -8.76
C SER A 112 -2.66 2.73 -7.51
N LEU A 113 -1.71 3.38 -6.82
CA LEU A 113 -1.12 2.85 -5.58
C LEU A 113 -2.20 2.46 -4.56
N GLU A 114 -3.13 3.35 -4.27
CA GLU A 114 -4.25 3.07 -3.35
C GLU A 114 -5.08 1.85 -3.77
N LYS A 115 -5.38 1.72 -5.07
CA LYS A 115 -6.17 0.59 -5.57
C LYS A 115 -5.40 -0.72 -5.46
N ASP A 116 -4.12 -0.70 -5.77
CA ASP A 116 -3.26 -1.87 -5.75
C ASP A 116 -3.04 -2.33 -4.29
N SER A 117 -2.86 -1.40 -3.35
CA SER A 117 -2.83 -1.67 -1.90
C SER A 117 -4.15 -2.29 -1.40
N ILE A 118 -5.30 -1.69 -1.73
CA ILE A 118 -6.62 -2.22 -1.36
C ILE A 118 -6.80 -3.66 -1.87
N LEU A 119 -6.44 -3.92 -3.13
CA LEU A 119 -6.57 -5.24 -3.73
C LEU A 119 -5.66 -6.26 -3.04
N PHE A 120 -4.42 -5.87 -2.72
CA PHE A 120 -3.49 -6.71 -1.97
C PHE A 120 -4.03 -7.06 -0.57
N TYR A 121 -4.58 -6.09 0.14
CA TYR A 121 -5.10 -6.30 1.50
C TYR A 121 -6.32 -7.22 1.53
N TYR A 122 -7.20 -7.13 0.53
CA TYR A 122 -8.28 -8.09 0.37
C TYR A 122 -7.79 -9.51 0.06
N GLU A 123 -6.76 -9.65 -0.76
CA GLU A 123 -6.17 -10.96 -1.04
C GLU A 123 -5.50 -11.55 0.20
N MET A 124 -4.88 -10.71 1.04
CA MET A 124 -4.23 -11.11 2.28
C MET A 124 -5.22 -11.54 3.38
N GLU A 125 -6.46 -11.04 3.37
CA GLU A 125 -7.48 -11.24 4.40
C GLU A 125 -7.68 -12.70 4.82
N LYS A 126 -7.76 -13.61 3.85
CA LYS A 126 -7.96 -15.05 4.08
C LYS A 126 -6.80 -15.73 4.82
N TYR A 127 -5.70 -15.01 5.02
CA TYR A 127 -4.45 -15.52 5.55
C TYR A 127 -3.99 -14.84 6.85
N ILE A 128 -4.77 -13.87 7.33
CA ILE A 128 -4.55 -13.22 8.62
C ILE A 128 -5.44 -13.91 9.67
N PRO A 129 -4.92 -14.21 10.89
CA PRO A 129 -5.73 -14.76 11.97
C PRO A 129 -6.95 -13.89 12.28
N GLU A 130 -8.07 -14.53 12.63
CA GLU A 130 -9.36 -13.85 12.82
C GLU A 130 -9.29 -12.64 13.77
N LYS A 131 -8.50 -12.75 14.85
CA LYS A 131 -8.32 -11.68 15.84
C LYS A 131 -7.66 -10.41 15.29
N ASP A 132 -6.86 -10.53 14.23
CA ASP A 132 -6.11 -9.43 13.62
C ASP A 132 -6.83 -8.85 12.40
N LYS A 133 -7.88 -9.52 11.88
CA LYS A 133 -8.66 -9.04 10.72
C LYS A 133 -9.31 -7.68 10.94
N ASN A 134 -9.71 -7.35 12.17
CA ASN A 134 -10.27 -6.03 12.46
C ASN A 134 -9.30 -4.89 12.12
N ILE A 135 -8.00 -5.08 12.37
CA ILE A 135 -6.98 -4.08 12.03
C ILE A 135 -6.85 -3.96 10.51
N LEU A 136 -6.79 -5.09 9.81
CA LEU A 136 -6.77 -5.12 8.34
C LEU A 136 -7.97 -4.37 7.73
N TYR A 137 -9.19 -4.62 8.23
CA TYR A 137 -10.38 -3.98 7.69
C TYR A 137 -10.44 -2.48 7.95
N GLU A 138 -9.95 -2.00 9.10
CA GLU A 138 -9.85 -0.55 9.34
C GLU A 138 -8.83 0.09 8.40
N ILE A 139 -7.68 -0.55 8.13
CA ILE A 139 -6.71 -0.06 7.13
C ILE A 139 -7.34 -0.01 5.74
N ILE A 140 -7.97 -1.10 5.28
CA ILE A 140 -8.68 -1.15 3.98
C ILE A 140 -9.71 -0.01 3.86
N LYS A 141 -10.39 0.32 4.95
CA LYS A 141 -11.36 1.41 5.00
C LYS A 141 -10.67 2.78 4.89
N GLN A 142 -9.53 2.97 5.54
CA GLN A 142 -8.70 4.18 5.40
C GLN A 142 -8.20 4.36 3.96
N GLU A 143 -7.67 3.30 3.31
CA GLU A 143 -7.24 3.40 1.90
C GLU A 143 -8.38 3.75 0.94
N LYS A 144 -9.58 3.22 1.19
CA LYS A 144 -10.76 3.62 0.41
C LYS A 144 -11.09 5.10 0.59
N MET A 145 -10.85 5.66 1.77
CA MET A 145 -11.01 7.09 2.02
C MET A 145 -9.92 7.89 1.30
N HIS A 146 -8.67 7.44 1.33
CA HIS A 146 -7.55 8.03 0.57
C HIS A 146 -7.86 8.10 -0.93
N LEU A 147 -8.28 6.97 -1.51
CA LEU A 147 -8.73 6.89 -2.90
C LEU A 147 -9.87 7.87 -3.19
N SER A 148 -10.85 8.00 -2.28
CA SER A 148 -11.94 8.97 -2.44
C SER A 148 -11.41 10.40 -2.48
N GLN A 149 -10.56 10.79 -1.52
CA GLN A 149 -9.96 12.13 -1.44
C GLN A 149 -9.15 12.47 -2.69
N LEU A 150 -8.30 11.55 -3.16
CA LEU A 150 -7.49 11.74 -4.38
C LEU A 150 -8.37 11.90 -5.62
N THR A 151 -9.40 11.07 -5.77
CA THR A 151 -10.30 11.15 -6.94
C THR A 151 -11.17 12.40 -6.92
N GLU A 152 -11.59 12.88 -5.76
CA GLU A 152 -12.30 14.15 -5.59
C GLU A 152 -11.40 15.34 -5.94
N PHE A 153 -10.19 15.37 -5.41
CA PHE A 153 -9.19 16.39 -5.74
C PHE A 153 -8.96 16.44 -7.26
N LYS A 154 -8.76 15.28 -7.89
CA LYS A 154 -8.53 15.17 -9.33
C LYS A 154 -9.72 15.67 -10.18
N LYS A 155 -10.96 15.44 -9.73
CA LYS A 155 -12.15 15.99 -10.40
C LYS A 155 -12.20 17.51 -10.30
N GLY A 156 -11.76 18.07 -9.17
CA GLY A 156 -11.67 19.52 -8.95
C GLY A 156 -10.74 20.24 -9.94
N ILE A 157 -9.66 19.60 -10.38
CA ILE A 157 -8.70 20.16 -11.37
C ILE A 157 -9.31 20.29 -12.77
N LYS A 158 -10.30 19.46 -13.12
CA LYS A 158 -10.89 19.44 -14.47
C LYS A 158 -11.95 20.53 -14.71
N ASN A 159 -12.21 21.37 -13.70
CA ASN A 159 -13.09 22.54 -13.78
C ASN A 159 -12.26 23.83 -13.71
#